data_AF-A0A6H0IT12-F1
#
_entry.id   AF-A0A6H0IT12-F1
#
_cell.length_a   1.000
_cell.length_b   1.000
_cell.length_c   1.000
_cell.angle_alpha   90.00
_cell.angle_beta   90.00
_cell.angle_gamma   90.00
#
_symmetry.space_group_name_H-M   'P 1'
#
loop_
_entity.id
_entity.type
_entity.pdbx_description
1 polymer ?
#
loop_
_entity_poly.entity_id
_entity_poly.type
_entity_poly.pdbx_seq_one_letter_code
_entity_poly.pdbx_strand_id
1 'polypeptide(L)'
;MSHNALRMAAFYTVATLGLVPMAQADEDPIVIGTMATLEGAFASAGEDGMRGFRMALEEFDGEIAGREIKVISESTDTSPESAVNAA
;
A
#
# COMPACT_ATOMS: atom_id res chain seq x y z
N MET A 1 -55.18 20.51 -22.45
CA MET A 1 -53.70 20.42 -22.36
C MET A 1 -53.37 19.79 -21.02
N SER A 2 -52.88 18.56 -21.05
CA SER A 2 -52.80 17.66 -19.89
C SER A 2 -51.63 18.03 -18.97
N HIS A 3 -51.95 18.35 -17.71
CA HIS A 3 -51.00 18.64 -16.63
C HIS A 3 -50.09 17.45 -16.23
N ASN A 4 -50.19 16.30 -16.91
CA ASN A 4 -49.47 15.07 -16.58
C ASN A 4 -48.09 14.97 -17.28
N ALA A 5 -47.84 15.73 -18.35
CA ALA A 5 -46.56 15.70 -19.06
C ALA A 5 -45.42 16.41 -18.28
N LEU A 6 -45.76 17.42 -17.47
CA LEU A 6 -44.77 18.21 -16.72
C LEU A 6 -44.21 17.48 -15.49
N ARG A 7 -44.95 16.50 -14.94
CA ARG A 7 -44.53 15.70 -13.78
C ARG A 7 -43.59 14.54 -14.16
N MET A 8 -43.65 14.06 -15.40
CA MET A 8 -42.75 13.00 -15.89
C MET A 8 -41.35 13.52 -16.25
N ALA A 9 -41.22 14.80 -16.63
CA ALA A 9 -39.93 15.39 -16.97
C ALA A 9 -39.02 15.61 -15.75
N ALA A 10 -39.59 15.75 -14.55
CA ALA A 10 -38.84 15.96 -13.31
C ALA A 10 -38.18 14.67 -12.76
N PHE A 11 -38.55 13.50 -13.28
CA PHE A 11 -37.98 12.21 -12.86
C PHE A 11 -36.81 11.73 -13.73
N TYR A 12 -36.56 12.36 -14.88
CA TYR A 12 -35.56 11.89 -15.85
C TYR A 12 -34.18 12.54 -15.71
N THR A 13 -34.03 13.58 -14.90
CA THR A 13 -32.81 14.41 -14.85
C THR A 13 -31.74 13.99 -13.82
N VAL A 14 -31.91 12.85 -13.12
CA VAL A 14 -30.94 12.39 -12.09
C VAL A 14 -30.04 11.24 -12.58
N ALA A 15 -30.14 10.81 -13.84
CA ALA A 15 -29.47 9.58 -14.30
C ALA A 15 -28.05 9.75 -14.90
N THR A 16 -27.47 10.96 -14.95
CA THR A 16 -26.19 11.19 -15.66
C THR A 16 -24.96 11.39 -14.76
N LEU A 17 -25.09 11.38 -13.44
CA LEU A 17 -23.96 11.55 -12.50
C LEU A 17 -23.20 10.25 -12.14
N GLY A 18 -23.64 9.09 -12.64
CA GLY A 18 -23.13 7.78 -12.21
C GLY A 18 -21.96 7.20 -13.02
N LEU A 19 -21.48 7.87 -14.08
CA LEU A 19 -20.46 7.31 -14.97
C LEU A 19 -19.09 8.00 -14.82
N VAL A 20 -18.66 8.22 -13.57
CA VAL A 20 -17.24 8.46 -13.31
C VAL A 20 -16.60 7.07 -13.25
N PRO A 21 -15.65 6.72 -14.12
CA PRO A 21 -14.89 5.50 -13.95
C PRO A 21 -14.18 5.60 -12.60
N MET A 22 -14.69 4.88 -11.59
CA MET A 22 -13.96 4.63 -10.36
C MET A 22 -12.72 3.86 -10.80
N ALA A 23 -11.54 4.45 -10.63
CA ALA A 23 -10.30 3.73 -10.80
C ALA A 23 -10.39 2.46 -9.93
N GLN A 24 -10.28 1.28 -10.55
CA GLN A 24 -10.20 0.04 -9.80
C GLN A 24 -8.92 0.13 -8.98
N ALA A 25 -9.06 0.07 -7.65
CA ALA A 25 -7.90 -0.04 -6.77
C ALA A 25 -7.14 -1.31 -7.16
N ASP A 26 -5.83 -1.18 -7.37
CA ASP A 26 -4.95 -2.32 -7.59
C ASP A 26 -4.99 -3.17 -6.31
N GLU A 27 -5.54 -4.38 -6.39
CA GLU A 27 -5.73 -5.27 -5.24
C GLU A 27 -4.42 -5.97 -4.82
N ASP A 28 -3.39 -5.93 -5.67
CA ASP A 28 -2.14 -6.62 -5.40
C ASP A 28 -1.40 -5.98 -4.20
N PRO A 29 -0.78 -6.77 -3.31
CA PRO A 29 0.00 -6.25 -2.19
C PRO A 29 1.15 -5.33 -2.64
N ILE A 30 1.47 -4.35 -1.80
CA ILE A 30 2.68 -3.54 -1.96
C ILE A 30 3.85 -4.34 -1.39
N VAL A 31 4.74 -4.81 -2.26
CA VAL A 31 5.92 -5.57 -1.83
C VAL A 31 7.06 -4.62 -1.47
N ILE A 32 7.57 -4.73 -0.24
CA ILE A 32 8.71 -3.95 0.27
C ILE A 32 9.85 -4.90 0.61
N GLY A 33 10.96 -4.77 -0.10
CA GLY A 33 12.22 -5.44 0.23
C GLY A 33 13.04 -4.61 1.23
N THR A 34 13.54 -5.24 2.28
CA THR A 34 14.43 -4.62 3.28
C THR A 34 15.71 -5.42 3.39
N MET A 35 16.84 -4.73 3.40
CA MET A 35 18.14 -5.32 3.76
C MET A 35 18.67 -4.57 4.97
N ALA A 36 19.10 -5.30 5.99
CA ALA A 36 19.68 -4.72 7.19
C ALA A 36 20.89 -5.53 7.64
N THR A 37 21.79 -4.89 8.37
CA THR A 37 22.91 -5.59 9.00
C THR A 37 22.40 -6.31 10.23
N LEU A 38 22.02 -7.58 10.09
CA LEU A 38 21.45 -8.40 11.17
C LEU A 38 22.47 -9.42 11.71
N GLU A 39 23.68 -9.39 11.16
CA GLU A 39 24.79 -10.26 11.53
C GLU A 39 26.05 -9.46 11.83
N GLY A 40 26.95 -10.04 12.62
CA GLY A 40 28.24 -9.43 12.95
C GLY A 40 28.15 -8.25 13.93
N ALA A 41 29.18 -7.42 13.94
CA ALA A 41 29.39 -6.40 14.98
C ALA A 41 28.33 -5.29 15.02
N PHE A 42 27.56 -5.11 13.94
CA PHE A 42 26.55 -4.06 13.82
C PHE A 42 25.11 -4.61 13.86
N ALA A 43 24.92 -5.89 14.21
CA ALA A 43 23.61 -6.54 14.26
C ALA A 43 22.58 -5.75 15.08
N SER A 44 22.96 -5.27 16.27
CA SER A 44 22.07 -4.48 17.13
C SER A 44 21.58 -3.20 16.44
N ALA A 45 22.41 -2.52 15.67
CA ALA A 45 21.99 -1.31 14.97
C ALA A 45 21.02 -1.64 13.81
N GLY A 46 21.23 -2.76 13.11
CA GLY A 46 20.27 -3.22 12.10
C GLY A 46 18.95 -3.68 12.70
N GLU A 47 18.97 -4.36 13.84
CA GLU A 47 17.78 -4.71 14.61
C GLU A 47 16.99 -3.45 15.02
N ASP A 48 17.68 -2.42 15.51
CA ASP A 48 17.08 -1.13 15.87
C ASP A 48 16.37 -0.49 14.67
N GLY A 49 17.03 -0.49 13.50
CA GLY A 49 16.43 -0.01 12.25
C GLY A 49 15.19 -0.81 11.85
N MET A 50 15.25 -2.13 11.93
CA MET A 50 14.12 -3.00 11.62
C MET A 50 12.96 -2.85 12.61
N ARG A 51 13.22 -2.54 13.89
CA ARG A 51 12.16 -2.21 14.85
C ARG A 51 11.47 -0.90 14.49
N GLY A 52 12.23 0.13 14.07
CA GLY A 52 11.66 1.38 13.57
C GLY A 52 10.81 1.17 12.31
N PHE A 53 11.29 0.35 11.38
CA PHE A 53 10.55 -0.01 10.18
C PHE A 53 9.20 -0.69 10.51
N ARG A 54 9.20 -1.69 11.40
CA ARG A 54 7.96 -2.37 11.81
C ARG A 54 6.99 -1.44 12.53
N MET A 55 7.50 -0.58 13.41
CA MET A 55 6.69 0.44 14.09
C MET A 55 6.00 1.38 13.07
N ALA A 56 6.71 1.76 12.00
CA ALA A 56 6.10 2.56 10.95
C ALA A 56 5.00 1.79 10.23
N LEU A 57 5.18 0.50 9.92
CA LEU A 57 4.12 -0.31 9.31
C LEU A 57 2.89 -0.43 10.21
N GLU A 58 3.11 -0.61 11.51
CA GLU A 58 2.04 -0.69 12.51
C GLU A 58 1.21 0.60 12.58
N GLU A 59 1.82 1.78 12.45
CA GLU A 59 1.12 3.07 12.41
C GLU A 59 0.17 3.22 11.21
N PHE A 60 0.42 2.47 10.13
CA PHE A 60 -0.43 2.43 8.94
C PHE A 60 -1.30 1.17 8.89
N ASP A 61 -1.48 0.46 10.01
CA ASP A 61 -2.24 -0.80 10.09
C ASP A 61 -1.75 -1.88 9.09
N GLY A 62 -0.51 -1.78 8.61
CA GLY A 62 0.04 -2.67 7.59
C GLY A 62 -0.52 -2.47 6.18
N GLU A 63 -1.24 -1.38 5.90
CA GLU A 63 -1.89 -1.11 4.61
C GLU A 63 -1.65 0.31 4.10
N ILE A 64 -1.55 0.47 2.78
CA ILE A 64 -1.52 1.79 2.13
C ILE A 64 -2.55 1.82 1.00
N ALA A 65 -3.46 2.78 1.06
CA ALA A 65 -4.54 2.93 0.08
C ALA A 65 -5.40 1.66 -0.10
N GLY A 66 -5.60 0.89 0.98
CA GLY A 66 -6.36 -0.37 0.97
C GLY A 66 -5.60 -1.57 0.40
N ARG A 67 -4.27 -1.45 0.27
CA ARG A 67 -3.39 -2.54 -0.18
C ARG A 67 -2.51 -3.01 0.96
N GLU A 68 -2.50 -4.31 1.20
CA GLU A 68 -1.63 -4.94 2.20
C GLU A 68 -0.15 -4.75 1.85
N ILE A 69 0.68 -4.49 2.86
CA ILE A 69 2.14 -4.42 2.72
C ILE A 69 2.74 -5.81 2.96
N LYS A 70 3.38 -6.37 1.93
CA LYS A 70 4.17 -7.60 2.04
C LYS A 70 5.65 -7.27 2.19
N VAL A 71 6.20 -7.56 3.36
CA VAL A 71 7.64 -7.35 3.64
C VAL A 71 8.45 -8.59 3.30
N ILE A 72 9.57 -8.39 2.61
CA ILE A 72 10.62 -9.39 2.41
C ILE A 72 11.89 -8.82 3.06
N SER A 73 12.45 -9.53 4.04
CA SER A 73 13.61 -9.05 4.79
C SER A 73 14.79 -10.00 4.67
N GLU A 74 15.93 -9.46 4.25
CA GLU A 74 17.18 -10.19 4.12
C GLU A 74 18.28 -9.59 5.00
N SER A 75 19.21 -10.45 5.41
CA SER A 75 20.33 -10.12 6.30
C SER A 75 21.60 -9.78 5.50
N THR A 76 22.41 -8.89 6.04
CA THR A 76 23.76 -8.57 5.53
C THR A 76 24.76 -8.49 6.69
N ASP A 77 26.05 -8.53 6.37
CA ASP A 77 27.15 -8.51 7.34
C ASP A 77 28.12 -7.32 7.15
N THR A 78 27.68 -6.29 6.43
CA THR A 78 28.46 -5.11 5.98
C THR A 78 29.51 -5.38 4.89
N SER A 79 29.61 -6.59 4.36
CA SER A 79 30.41 -6.85 3.16
C SER A 79 29.61 -6.53 1.88
N PRO A 80 30.28 -6.16 0.76
CA PRO A 80 29.62 -6.03 -0.53
C PRO A 80 29.02 -7.35 -1.05
N GLU A 81 29.63 -8.49 -0.70
CA GLU A 81 29.19 -9.81 -1.15
C GLU A 81 27.84 -10.18 -0.53
N SER A 82 27.68 -9.99 0.79
CA SER A 82 26.40 -10.30 1.45
C SER A 82 25.27 -9.40 0.95
N ALA A 83 25.56 -8.14 0.63
CA ALA A 83 24.59 -7.23 0.05
C ALA A 83 24.12 -7.67 -1.34
N VAL A 84 25.01 -8.23 -2.17
CA VAL A 84 24.63 -8.78 -3.49
C VAL A 84 23.84 -10.08 -3.32
N ASN A 85 24.22 -10.93 -2.37
CA ASN A 85 23.52 -12.21 -2.12
C ASN A 85 22.12 -12.01 -1.53
N ALA A 86 21.88 -10.89 -0.84
CA ALA A 86 20.61 -10.54 -0.22
C ALA A 86 19.61 -9.84 -1.18
N ALA A 87 20.02 -9.50 -2.40
CA ALA A 87 19.23 -8.78 -3.40
C ALA A 87 18.60 -9.73 -4.44
#